data_AF-A0AAV7KFT6-F1
#
_entry.id   AF-A0AAV7KFT6-F1
#
_cell.length_a   1.000
_cell.length_b   1.000
_cell.length_c   1.000
_cell.angle_alpha   90.00
_cell.angle_beta   90.00
_cell.angle_gamma   90.00
#
_symmetry.space_group_name_H-M   'P 1'
#
loop_
_entity.id
_entity.type
_entity.pdbx_description
1 polymer ?
#
loop_
_entity_poly.entity_id
_entity_poly.type
_entity_poly.pdbx_seq_one_letter_code
_entity_poly.pdbx_strand_id
1 'polypeptide(L)'
;MNSKKKCRQYSADYIKYGFVKSPSNEQLPMCLLCEQVFSNEGMKPARMIDHLKSRHSDKVEKDVQFFIKMRDSRKTMGGIFGKIDRQNIDGLVASYNISLLIAKSGKPHTMGENLILPAIQEAVTTVMHSDGRSVIKSIPLSNDTVARRINLMASDVEKTLYTIQYTQNNGIFSSN
;
A
#
# COMPACT_ATOMS: atom_id res chain seq x y z
N MET A 1 -3.75 -37.08 -26.90
CA MET A 1 -4.43 -37.41 -25.63
C MET A 1 -4.05 -36.37 -24.58
N ASN A 2 -4.94 -35.45 -24.26
CA ASN A 2 -4.67 -34.38 -23.30
C ASN A 2 -4.93 -34.94 -21.89
N SER A 3 -3.90 -35.46 -21.22
CA SER A 3 -4.01 -35.94 -19.84
C SER A 3 -4.40 -34.77 -18.94
N LYS A 4 -5.67 -34.71 -18.52
CA LYS A 4 -6.17 -33.75 -17.54
C LYS A 4 -5.30 -33.86 -16.27
N LYS A 5 -4.36 -32.92 -16.09
CA LYS A 5 -3.58 -32.81 -14.84
C LYS A 5 -4.59 -32.59 -13.70
N LYS A 6 -4.69 -33.56 -12.78
CA LYS A 6 -5.54 -33.43 -11.59
C LYS A 6 -5.04 -32.24 -10.75
N CYS A 7 -5.76 -31.12 -10.79
CA CYS A 7 -5.51 -29.99 -9.92
C CYS A 7 -6.07 -30.32 -8.52
N ARG A 8 -5.26 -30.24 -7.47
CA ARG A 8 -5.77 -30.32 -6.10
C ARG A 8 -6.34 -28.94 -5.78
N GLN A 9 -7.59 -28.91 -5.34
CA GLN A 9 -8.15 -27.67 -4.83
C GLN A 9 -7.53 -27.37 -3.46
N TYR A 10 -7.32 -26.08 -3.19
CA TYR A 10 -6.87 -25.61 -1.89
C TYR A 10 -7.92 -25.96 -0.82
N SER A 11 -7.47 -26.49 0.32
CA SER A 11 -8.31 -26.74 1.50
C SER A 11 -7.89 -25.82 2.65
N ALA A 12 -8.87 -25.25 3.35
CA ALA A 12 -8.64 -24.46 4.55
C ALA A 12 -7.93 -25.26 5.66
N ASP A 13 -8.08 -26.59 5.66
CA ASP A 13 -7.43 -27.48 6.63
C ASP A 13 -5.91 -27.50 6.49
N TYR A 14 -5.34 -27.01 5.39
CA TYR A 14 -3.89 -26.90 5.23
C TYR A 14 -3.24 -25.90 6.19
N ILE A 15 -4.05 -25.10 6.90
CA ILE A 15 -3.60 -24.28 8.02
C ILE A 15 -2.92 -25.11 9.12
N LYS A 16 -3.32 -26.39 9.31
CA LYS A 16 -2.68 -27.30 10.27
C LYS A 16 -1.24 -27.66 9.94
N TYR A 17 -0.84 -27.44 8.69
CA TYR A 17 0.54 -27.59 8.23
C TYR A 17 1.26 -26.23 8.09
N GLY A 18 0.60 -25.13 8.49
CA GLY A 18 1.11 -23.78 8.36
C GLY A 18 0.95 -23.15 6.96
N PHE A 19 -0.01 -23.60 6.15
CA PHE A 19 -0.20 -23.09 4.78
C PHE A 19 -1.53 -22.34 4.60
N VAL A 20 -1.45 -21.21 3.89
CA VAL A 20 -2.60 -20.37 3.49
C VAL A 20 -2.70 -20.24 1.97
N LYS A 21 -3.79 -19.68 1.45
CA LYS A 21 -3.86 -19.26 0.05
C LYS A 21 -2.82 -18.17 -0.23
N SER A 22 -2.17 -18.23 -1.39
CA SER A 22 -1.30 -17.14 -1.85
C SER A 22 -2.14 -15.87 -2.16
N PRO A 23 -1.68 -14.67 -1.75
CA PRO A 23 -2.33 -13.41 -2.10
C PRO A 23 -2.37 -13.14 -3.62
N SER A 24 -1.36 -13.62 -4.36
CA SER A 24 -1.26 -13.39 -5.81
C SER A 24 -2.08 -14.39 -6.63
N ASN A 25 -2.29 -15.60 -6.10
CA ASN A 25 -3.12 -16.62 -6.74
C ASN A 25 -3.73 -17.55 -5.70
N GLU A 26 -5.05 -17.40 -5.46
CA GLU A 26 -5.78 -18.19 -4.47
C GLU A 26 -5.74 -19.70 -4.68
N GLN A 27 -5.36 -20.17 -5.87
CA GLN A 27 -5.23 -21.58 -6.20
C GLN A 27 -3.89 -22.19 -5.77
N LEU A 28 -2.95 -21.40 -5.24
CA LEU A 28 -1.63 -21.88 -4.83
C LEU A 28 -1.46 -21.77 -3.30
N PRO A 29 -0.85 -22.76 -2.64
CA PRO A 29 -0.57 -22.68 -1.22
C PRO A 29 0.71 -21.86 -0.98
N MET A 30 0.70 -21.09 0.10
CA MET A 30 1.81 -20.28 0.57
C MET A 30 2.12 -20.65 2.02
N CYS A 31 3.40 -20.81 2.35
CA CYS A 31 3.83 -21.07 3.73
C CYS A 31 3.67 -19.80 4.58
N LEU A 32 3.06 -19.91 5.77
CA LEU A 32 2.88 -18.79 6.70
C LEU A 32 4.17 -18.35 7.40
N LEU A 33 5.22 -19.18 7.40
CA LEU A 33 6.45 -18.88 8.13
C LEU A 33 7.48 -18.16 7.23
N CYS A 34 7.64 -18.61 5.98
CA CYS A 34 8.61 -18.05 5.03
C CYS A 34 8.01 -17.42 3.77
N GLU A 35 6.69 -17.40 3.61
CA GLU A 35 5.99 -16.79 2.47
C GLU A 35 6.30 -17.41 1.10
N GLN A 36 6.99 -18.55 1.07
CA GLN A 36 7.23 -19.30 -0.15
C GLN A 36 5.91 -19.82 -0.72
N VAL A 37 5.64 -19.49 -1.99
CA VAL A 37 4.50 -20.00 -2.76
C VAL A 37 4.90 -21.30 -3.45
N PHE A 38 4.04 -22.31 -3.38
CA PHE A 38 4.29 -23.61 -3.98
C PHE A 38 3.36 -23.86 -5.16
N SER A 39 3.77 -24.75 -6.05
CA SER A 39 2.88 -25.26 -7.10
C SER A 39 1.80 -26.16 -6.51
N ASN A 40 0.82 -26.54 -7.34
CA ASN A 40 -0.21 -27.51 -6.98
C ASN A 40 0.35 -28.86 -6.46
N GLU A 41 1.57 -29.27 -6.86
CA GLU A 41 2.19 -30.48 -6.30
C GLU A 41 2.62 -30.31 -4.84
N GLY A 42 2.95 -29.08 -4.44
CA GLY A 42 3.26 -28.71 -3.07
C GLY A 42 2.06 -28.75 -2.13
N MET A 43 0.82 -28.91 -2.64
CA MET A 43 -0.37 -29.14 -1.81
C MET A 43 -0.46 -30.54 -1.19
N LYS A 44 0.46 -31.46 -1.54
CA LYS A 44 0.49 -32.78 -0.90
C LYS A 44 0.88 -32.60 0.58
N PRO A 45 0.10 -33.13 1.54
CA PRO A 45 0.41 -33.01 2.97
C PRO A 45 1.83 -33.42 3.33
N ALA A 46 2.35 -34.52 2.74
CA ALA A 46 3.73 -34.94 2.93
C ALA A 46 4.75 -33.84 2.56
N ARG A 47 4.56 -33.15 1.43
CA ARG A 47 5.45 -32.06 0.99
C ARG A 47 5.38 -30.84 1.92
N MET A 48 4.19 -30.51 2.42
CA MET A 48 3.99 -29.43 3.39
C MET A 48 4.67 -29.74 4.73
N ILE A 49 4.54 -30.98 5.21
CA ILE A 49 5.20 -31.46 6.43
C ILE A 49 6.72 -31.48 6.25
N ASP A 50 7.22 -31.97 5.11
CA ASP A 50 8.65 -32.01 4.80
C ASP A 50 9.24 -30.60 4.73
N HIS A 51 8.51 -29.65 4.13
CA HIS A 51 8.89 -28.26 4.13
C HIS A 51 8.97 -27.70 5.55
N LEU A 52 7.95 -27.95 6.38
CA LEU A 52 7.93 -27.48 7.76
C LEU A 52 9.11 -28.07 8.56
N LYS A 53 9.40 -29.36 8.41
CA LYS A 53 10.53 -30.03 9.09
C LYS A 53 11.89 -29.53 8.62
N SER A 54 12.07 -29.31 7.32
CA SER A 54 13.37 -28.92 6.75
C SER A 54 13.68 -27.43 6.88
N ARG A 55 12.68 -26.55 6.83
CA ARG A 55 12.87 -25.09 6.86
C ARG A 55 12.50 -24.45 8.19
N HIS A 56 11.66 -25.13 8.98
CA HIS A 56 11.06 -24.59 10.21
C HIS A 56 10.99 -25.65 11.32
N SER A 57 12.10 -26.36 11.55
CA SER A 57 12.20 -27.47 12.50
C SER A 57 11.74 -27.09 13.92
N ASP A 58 11.95 -25.83 14.32
CA ASP A 58 11.55 -25.23 15.59
C ASP A 58 10.05 -24.95 15.73
N LYS A 59 9.28 -25.11 14.64
CA LYS A 59 7.83 -24.85 14.58
C LYS A 59 7.00 -26.09 14.23
N VAL A 60 7.63 -27.27 14.10
CA VAL A 60 6.97 -28.53 13.71
C VAL A 60 5.92 -28.99 14.74
N GLU A 61 6.18 -28.77 16.02
CA GLU A 61 5.29 -29.19 17.12
C GLU A 61 4.20 -28.16 17.45
N LYS A 62 4.13 -27.05 16.73
CA LYS A 62 3.11 -26.03 16.97
C LYS A 62 1.74 -26.53 16.53
N ASP A 63 0.74 -26.21 17.33
CA ASP A 63 -0.63 -26.62 17.08
C ASP A 63 -1.32 -25.74 16.03
N VAL A 64 -2.52 -26.15 15.62
CA VAL A 64 -3.29 -25.42 14.61
C VAL A 64 -3.64 -24.01 15.10
N GLN A 65 -3.86 -23.81 16.41
CA GLN A 65 -4.20 -22.52 16.98
C GLN A 65 -3.07 -21.51 16.84
N PHE A 66 -1.82 -21.95 16.98
CA PHE A 66 -0.65 -21.11 16.68
C PHE A 66 -0.68 -20.57 15.25
N PHE A 67 -0.95 -21.43 14.25
CA PHE A 67 -0.99 -21.02 12.85
C PHE A 67 -2.20 -20.14 12.53
N ILE A 68 -3.37 -20.40 13.13
CA ILE A 68 -4.55 -19.54 13.00
C ILE A 68 -4.25 -18.14 13.56
N LYS A 69 -3.73 -18.05 14.79
CA LYS A 69 -3.39 -16.78 15.44
C LYS A 69 -2.36 -15.99 14.62
N MET A 70 -1.36 -16.66 14.05
CA MET A 70 -0.35 -16.04 13.20
C MET A 70 -0.91 -15.56 11.85
N ARG A 71 -1.82 -16.31 11.23
CA ARG A 71 -2.52 -15.87 10.01
C ARG A 71 -3.33 -14.61 10.30
N ASP A 72 -4.08 -14.61 11.38
CA ASP A 72 -5.01 -13.53 11.71
C ASP A 72 -4.25 -12.27 12.18
N SER A 73 -3.10 -12.44 12.87
CA SER A 73 -2.19 -11.32 13.16
C SER A 73 -1.58 -10.73 11.89
N ARG A 74 -1.20 -11.56 10.91
CA ARG A 74 -0.69 -11.09 9.60
C ARG A 74 -1.76 -10.40 8.76
N LYS A 75 -3.01 -10.87 8.77
CA LYS A 75 -4.13 -10.17 8.11
C LYS A 75 -4.39 -8.80 8.75
N THR A 76 -4.34 -8.74 10.08
CA THR A 76 -4.49 -7.50 10.82
C THR A 76 -3.34 -6.54 10.51
N MET A 77 -2.09 -7.01 10.56
CA MET A 77 -0.90 -6.21 10.23
C MET A 77 -0.92 -5.76 8.76
N GLY A 78 -1.04 -6.67 7.79
CA GLY A 78 -1.08 -6.31 6.38
C GLY A 78 -2.26 -5.41 6.01
N GLY A 79 -3.42 -5.61 6.63
CA GLY A 79 -4.58 -4.73 6.50
C GLY A 79 -4.36 -3.34 7.13
N ILE A 80 -3.68 -3.27 8.28
CA ILE A 80 -3.33 -2.00 8.94
C ILE A 80 -2.27 -1.26 8.12
N PHE A 81 -1.18 -1.90 7.72
CA PHE A 81 -0.13 -1.29 6.90
C PHE A 81 -0.67 -0.83 5.54
N GLY A 82 -1.47 -1.65 4.85
CA GLY A 82 -2.10 -1.25 3.59
C GLY A 82 -3.09 -0.09 3.75
N LYS A 83 -3.82 -0.02 4.87
CA LYS A 83 -4.70 1.11 5.18
C LYS A 83 -3.92 2.38 5.53
N ILE A 84 -2.86 2.27 6.34
CA ILE A 84 -1.99 3.40 6.71
C ILE A 84 -1.30 3.95 5.44
N ASP A 85 -0.79 3.08 4.58
CA ASP A 85 -0.12 3.49 3.35
C ASP A 85 -1.08 4.21 2.40
N ARG A 86 -2.30 3.67 2.23
CA ARG A 86 -3.34 4.34 1.43
C ARG A 86 -3.79 5.68 2.03
N GLN A 87 -4.03 5.74 3.34
CA GLN A 87 -4.40 7.00 4.02
C GLN A 87 -3.29 8.05 3.94
N ASN A 88 -2.02 7.63 4.00
CA ASN A 88 -0.88 8.52 3.81
C ASN A 88 -0.79 9.02 2.37
N ILE A 89 -1.03 8.16 1.37
CA ILE A 89 -1.07 8.56 -0.05
C ILE A 89 -2.21 9.56 -0.28
N ASP A 90 -3.42 9.24 0.15
CA ASP A 90 -4.60 10.10 -0.04
C ASP A 90 -4.42 11.45 0.67
N GLY A 91 -3.87 11.46 1.89
CA GLY A 91 -3.59 12.69 2.63
C GLY A 91 -2.46 13.53 2.02
N LEU A 92 -1.45 12.88 1.42
CA LEU A 92 -0.39 13.54 0.66
C LEU A 92 -0.95 14.22 -0.58
N VAL A 93 -1.79 13.53 -1.35
CA VAL A 93 -2.49 14.06 -2.54
C VAL A 93 -3.37 15.24 -2.14
N ALA A 94 -4.21 15.09 -1.11
CA ALA A 94 -5.07 16.15 -0.61
C ALA A 94 -4.25 17.41 -0.25
N SER A 95 -3.14 17.25 0.44
CA SER A 95 -2.28 18.38 0.80
C SER A 95 -1.65 19.09 -0.40
N TYR A 96 -1.27 18.40 -1.48
CA TYR A 96 -0.74 19.04 -2.69
C TYR A 96 -1.84 19.85 -3.37
N ASN A 97 -3.02 19.26 -3.50
CA ASN A 97 -4.18 19.93 -4.08
C ASN A 97 -4.59 21.17 -3.30
N ILE A 98 -4.63 21.08 -1.96
CA ILE A 98 -4.93 22.23 -1.10
C ILE A 98 -3.84 23.31 -1.20
N SER A 99 -2.56 22.92 -1.21
CA SER A 99 -1.44 23.88 -1.38
C SER A 99 -1.53 24.61 -2.72
N LEU A 100 -1.94 23.91 -3.78
CA LEU A 100 -2.19 24.51 -5.09
C LEU A 100 -3.36 25.50 -5.05
N LEU A 101 -4.45 25.20 -4.34
CA LEU A 101 -5.57 26.12 -4.15
C LEU A 101 -5.17 27.38 -3.38
N ILE A 102 -4.34 27.24 -2.33
CA ILE A 102 -3.78 28.36 -1.57
C ILE A 102 -2.96 29.27 -2.50
N ALA A 103 -2.06 28.68 -3.30
CA ALA A 103 -1.24 29.42 -4.25
C ALA A 103 -2.08 30.13 -5.31
N LYS A 104 -3.04 29.42 -5.94
CA LYS A 104 -3.92 29.98 -6.98
C LYS A 104 -4.80 31.13 -6.48
N SER A 105 -5.17 31.10 -5.20
CA SER A 105 -5.98 32.16 -4.58
C SER A 105 -5.14 33.30 -3.98
N GLY A 106 -3.81 33.25 -4.12
CA GLY A 106 -2.89 34.26 -3.59
C GLY A 106 -2.93 34.40 -2.07
N LYS A 107 -3.24 33.31 -1.36
CA LYS A 107 -3.41 33.30 0.10
C LYS A 107 -2.11 32.93 0.81
N PRO A 108 -1.90 33.39 2.06
CA PRO A 108 -0.70 33.04 2.81
C PRO A 108 -0.69 31.55 3.15
N HIS A 109 0.51 30.96 3.23
CA HIS A 109 0.69 29.53 3.49
C HIS A 109 0.11 29.10 4.85
N THR A 110 0.10 30.00 5.83
CA THR A 110 -0.49 29.81 7.17
C THR A 110 -1.99 29.52 7.14
N MET A 111 -2.69 29.77 6.02
CA MET A 111 -4.10 29.40 5.85
C MET A 111 -4.36 27.90 6.00
N GLY A 112 -3.37 27.06 5.66
CA GLY A 112 -3.47 25.61 5.80
C GLY A 112 -3.78 25.20 7.24
N GLU A 113 -2.93 25.63 8.17
CA GLU A 113 -3.05 25.29 9.59
C GLU A 113 -4.07 26.15 10.35
N ASN A 114 -4.21 27.44 10.01
CA ASN A 114 -5.04 28.37 10.78
C ASN A 114 -6.54 28.29 10.45
N LEU A 115 -6.91 27.84 9.24
CA LEU A 115 -8.32 27.83 8.82
C LEU A 115 -8.74 26.51 8.18
N ILE A 116 -7.95 25.99 7.24
CA ILE A 116 -8.37 24.84 6.43
C ILE A 116 -8.42 23.56 7.27
N LEU A 117 -7.40 23.27 8.07
CA LEU A 117 -7.42 22.11 8.97
C LEU A 117 -8.57 22.17 10.00
N PRO A 118 -8.81 23.30 10.71
CA PRO A 118 -9.99 23.45 11.56
C PRO A 118 -11.32 23.23 10.82
N ALA A 119 -11.47 23.79 9.62
CA ALA A 119 -12.69 23.64 8.84
C ALA A 119 -12.94 22.19 8.40
N ILE A 120 -11.89 21.47 7.99
CA ILE A 120 -11.97 20.04 7.69
C ILE A 120 -12.37 19.25 8.94
N GLN A 121 -11.74 19.52 10.07
CA GLN A 121 -12.06 18.85 11.33
C GLN A 121 -13.53 19.04 11.71
N GLU A 122 -14.03 20.27 11.63
CA GLU A 122 -15.43 20.60 11.95
C GLU A 122 -16.39 19.87 11.03
N ALA A 123 -16.18 19.91 9.71
CA ALA A 123 -17.05 19.25 8.75
C ALA A 123 -17.07 17.72 8.91
N VAL A 124 -15.91 17.10 9.14
CA VAL A 124 -15.79 15.65 9.36
C VAL A 124 -16.45 15.22 10.68
N THR A 125 -16.33 16.05 11.72
CA THR A 125 -16.90 15.74 13.04
C THR A 125 -18.42 15.93 13.03
N THR A 126 -18.92 17.01 12.43
CA THR A 126 -20.34 17.38 12.48
C THR A 126 -21.19 16.70 11.41
N VAL A 127 -20.72 16.66 10.16
CA VAL A 127 -21.51 16.15 9.03
C VAL A 127 -21.34 14.65 8.86
N MET A 128 -20.11 14.15 9.03
CA MET A 128 -19.79 12.72 8.84
C MET A 128 -19.85 11.94 10.16
N HIS A 129 -20.04 12.60 11.30
CA HIS A 129 -20.06 11.98 12.64
C HIS A 129 -18.87 11.05 12.90
N SER A 130 -17.68 11.46 12.45
CA SER A 130 -16.45 10.66 12.51
C SER A 130 -15.30 11.42 13.18
N ASP A 131 -14.22 10.73 13.58
CA ASP A 131 -13.10 11.38 14.25
C ASP A 131 -12.27 12.24 13.30
N GLY A 132 -12.57 13.55 13.28
CA GLY A 132 -11.84 14.54 12.49
C GLY A 132 -10.35 14.65 12.83
N ARG A 133 -9.92 14.24 14.05
CA ARG A 133 -8.50 14.29 14.44
C ARG A 133 -7.65 13.31 13.64
N SER A 134 -8.22 12.16 13.27
CA SER A 134 -7.53 11.17 12.45
C SER A 134 -7.26 11.69 11.04
N VAL A 135 -8.20 12.47 10.48
CA VAL A 135 -8.12 13.04 9.13
C VAL A 135 -7.13 14.20 9.08
N ILE A 136 -7.16 15.14 10.03
CA ILE A 136 -6.20 16.26 10.00
C ILE A 136 -4.75 15.80 10.17
N LYS A 137 -4.51 14.68 10.86
CA LYS A 137 -3.17 14.09 11.02
C LYS A 137 -2.62 13.51 9.72
N SER A 138 -3.48 13.06 8.80
CA SER A 138 -3.04 12.51 7.52
C SER A 138 -2.76 13.57 6.45
N ILE A 139 -3.21 14.82 6.66
CA ILE A 139 -3.09 15.92 5.68
C ILE A 139 -2.09 16.97 6.20
N PRO A 140 -0.78 16.85 5.95
CA PRO A 140 0.19 17.82 6.44
C PRO A 140 0.11 19.14 5.66
N LEU A 141 -0.41 20.16 6.35
CA LEU A 141 -0.67 21.52 5.84
C LEU A 141 -0.06 22.63 6.71
N SER A 142 1.04 22.35 7.43
CA SER A 142 1.78 23.42 8.13
C SER A 142 2.28 24.47 7.14
N ASN A 143 2.54 25.69 7.64
CA ASN A 143 3.09 26.79 6.84
C ASN A 143 4.27 26.34 5.94
N ASP A 144 5.25 25.64 6.54
CA ASP A 144 6.45 25.19 5.84
C ASP A 144 6.14 24.09 4.82
N THR A 145 5.17 23.23 5.13
CA THR A 145 4.76 22.17 4.22
C THR A 145 4.07 22.72 2.98
N VAL A 146 3.17 23.69 3.16
CA VAL A 146 2.49 24.37 2.07
C VAL A 146 3.52 25.10 1.20
N ALA A 147 4.43 25.86 1.81
CA ALA A 147 5.51 26.55 1.11
C ALA A 147 6.37 25.59 0.28
N ARG A 148 6.82 24.50 0.89
CA ARG A 148 7.66 23.49 0.23
C ARG A 148 6.95 22.85 -0.97
N ARG A 149 5.67 22.51 -0.84
CA ARG A 149 4.89 21.89 -1.93
C ARG A 149 4.72 22.85 -3.09
N ILE A 150 4.44 24.12 -2.83
CA ILE A 150 4.34 25.15 -3.88
C ILE A 150 5.66 25.27 -4.63
N ASN A 151 6.79 25.32 -3.91
CA ASN A 151 8.12 25.35 -4.54
C ASN A 151 8.42 24.10 -5.37
N LEU A 152 8.04 22.91 -4.88
CA LEU A 152 8.21 21.66 -5.62
C LEU A 152 7.38 21.65 -6.92
N MET A 153 6.11 22.07 -6.85
CA MET A 153 5.25 22.18 -8.04
C MET A 153 5.81 23.21 -9.04
N ALA A 154 6.32 24.35 -8.56
CA ALA A 154 6.94 25.36 -9.41
C ALA A 154 8.20 24.81 -10.11
N SER A 155 9.07 24.13 -9.36
CA SER A 155 10.28 23.52 -9.91
C SER A 155 9.98 22.41 -10.92
N ASP A 156 8.92 21.63 -10.70
CA ASP A 156 8.50 20.57 -11.63
C ASP A 156 8.01 21.15 -12.97
N VAL A 157 7.22 22.23 -12.91
CA VAL A 157 6.78 22.98 -14.09
C VAL A 157 7.98 23.56 -14.83
N GLU A 158 8.92 24.19 -14.12
CA GLU A 158 10.14 24.77 -14.70
C GLU A 158 10.97 23.71 -15.44
N LYS A 159 11.21 22.56 -14.79
CA LYS A 159 11.93 21.44 -15.42
C LYS A 159 11.22 20.92 -16.66
N THR A 160 9.89 20.76 -16.58
CA THR A 160 9.08 20.30 -17.71
C THR A 160 9.20 21.24 -18.90
N LEU A 161 9.12 22.55 -18.68
CA LEU A 161 9.28 23.55 -19.73
C LEU A 161 10.68 23.52 -20.33
N TYR A 162 11.72 23.38 -19.50
CA TYR A 162 13.09 23.24 -19.97
C TYR A 162 13.26 22.01 -20.88
N THR A 163 12.72 20.85 -20.48
CA THR A 163 12.77 19.63 -21.29
C THR A 163 12.03 19.80 -22.62
N ILE A 164 10.87 20.45 -22.64
CA ILE A 164 10.11 20.71 -23.87
C ILE A 164 10.92 21.63 -24.80
N GLN A 165 11.51 22.69 -24.28
CA GLN A 165 12.31 23.62 -25.08
C GLN A 165 13.56 22.94 -25.67
N TYR A 166 14.26 22.12 -24.87
CA TYR A 166 15.45 21.39 -25.32
C TYR A 166 15.12 20.37 -26.43
N THR A 167 14.00 19.65 -26.30
CA THR A 167 13.55 18.67 -27.31
C THR A 167 13.10 19.32 -28.60
N GLN A 168 12.43 20.48 -28.54
CA GLN A 168 12.06 21.25 -29.74
C GLN A 168 13.26 21.87 -30.46
N ASN A 169 14.27 22.35 -29.72
CA ASN A 169 15.46 22.97 -30.31
C ASN A 169 16.46 21.96 -30.90
N ASN A 170 16.52 20.75 -30.37
CA ASN A 170 17.47 19.72 -30.82
C ASN A 170 16.84 18.64 -31.73
N GLY A 171 15.53 18.68 -31.97
CA GLY A 171 14.81 17.77 -32.88
C GLY A 171 14.94 18.08 -34.38
N ILE A 172 15.74 19.09 -34.79
CA ILE A 172 15.91 19.47 -36.21
C ILE A 172 17.10 18.75 -36.89
N PHE A 173 17.97 18.05 -36.15
CA PHE A 173 19.09 17.28 -36.74
C PHE A 173 18.79 15.78 -36.82
N SER A 174 17.76 15.38 -37.56
CA SER A 174 17.56 13.99 -37.98
C SER A 174 16.90 13.96 -39.36
N SER A 175 17.54 14.58 -40.34
CA SER A 175 17.27 14.34 -41.76
C SER A 175 18.57 14.59 -42.53
N ASN A 176 19.28 13.50 -42.82
CA ASN A 176 19.96 13.21 -44.08
C ASN A 176 20.70 11.87 -43.96
#